data_AF-A0A970WHH0-F1
#
_entry.id   AF-A0A970WHH0-F1
#
_cell.length_a   1.000
_cell.length_b   1.000
_cell.length_c   1.000
_cell.angle_alpha   90.00
_cell.angle_beta   90.00
_cell.angle_gamma   90.00
#
_symmetry.space_group_name_H-M   'P 1'
#
loop_
_entity.id
_entity.type
_entity.pdbx_description
1 polymer ?
#
loop_
_entity_poly.entity_id
_entity_poly.type
_entity_poly.pdbx_seq_one_letter_code
_entity_poly.pdbx_strand_id
1 'polypeptide(L)'
;MTEDACLLSPREREIVEAQVAETCEHRSWLLHAVNCRSNHIHLVVTAPGTTPRKVRIDVKAWCTRRLKERSDPNRQEWWAERGSQRHIFDEDSLAEVIHYVTEGQTPKHQSHPDA
;
A
#
# COMPACT_ATOMS: atom_id res chain seq x y z
N MET A 1 13.30 -10.13 19.99
CA MET A 1 12.28 -11.10 19.57
C MET A 1 11.72 -10.57 18.27
N THR A 2 11.99 -11.24 17.16
CA THR A 2 11.43 -10.86 15.86
C THR A 2 9.97 -11.30 15.91
N GLU A 3 9.03 -10.37 16.06
CA GLU A 3 7.62 -10.73 15.94
C GLU A 3 7.38 -11.38 14.57
N ASP A 4 6.61 -12.46 14.54
CA ASP A 4 6.19 -13.07 13.28
C ASP A 4 5.47 -12.05 12.42
N ALA A 5 5.75 -12.06 11.11
CA ALA A 5 5.18 -11.12 10.17
C ALA A 5 3.64 -11.11 10.30
N CYS A 6 3.05 -9.92 10.46
CA CYS A 6 1.61 -9.76 10.47
C CYS A 6 1.04 -10.24 9.13
N LEU A 7 0.31 -11.36 9.16
CA LEU A 7 -0.37 -11.90 7.99
C LEU A 7 -1.84 -11.44 7.97
N LEU A 8 -2.25 -10.82 6.88
CA LEU A 8 -3.62 -10.38 6.61
C LEU A 8 -4.41 -11.52 5.96
N SER A 9 -5.52 -11.90 6.58
CA SER A 9 -6.55 -12.74 6.00
C SER A 9 -7.21 -12.06 4.78
N PRO A 10 -7.90 -12.80 3.90
CA PRO A 10 -8.60 -12.21 2.75
C PRO A 10 -9.54 -11.07 3.15
N ARG A 11 -10.31 -11.26 4.23
CA ARG A 11 -11.22 -10.23 4.76
C ARG A 11 -10.47 -8.98 5.23
N GLU A 12 -9.33 -9.13 5.89
CA GLU A 12 -8.52 -7.99 6.35
C GLU A 12 -7.92 -7.22 5.18
N ARG A 13 -7.56 -7.89 4.08
CA ARG A 13 -7.08 -7.24 2.87
C ARG A 13 -8.16 -6.36 2.24
N GLU A 14 -9.38 -6.87 2.13
CA GLU A 14 -10.53 -6.09 1.64
C GLU A 14 -10.79 -4.86 2.52
N ILE A 15 -10.72 -5.02 3.85
CA ILE A 15 -10.85 -3.90 4.80
C ILE A 15 -9.77 -2.85 4.57
N VAL A 16 -8.52 -3.28 4.35
CA VAL A 16 -7.39 -2.39 4.12
C VAL A 16 -7.54 -1.64 2.80
N GLU A 17 -7.86 -2.33 1.70
CA GLU A 17 -8.04 -1.70 0.38
C GLU A 17 -9.17 -0.67 0.41
N ALA A 18 -10.31 -1.02 1.03
CA ALA A 18 -11.43 -0.09 1.20
C ALA A 18 -11.05 1.12 2.07
N GLN A 19 -10.31 0.91 3.16
CA GLN A 19 -9.89 2.02 4.03
C GLN A 19 -8.88 2.94 3.34
N VAL A 20 -8.01 2.41 2.48
CA VAL A 20 -7.08 3.21 1.68
C VAL A 20 -7.84 4.11 0.72
N ALA A 21 -8.85 3.57 0.03
CA ALA A 21 -9.72 4.36 -0.85
C ALA A 21 -10.44 5.48 -0.08
N GLU A 22 -11.07 5.17 1.07
CA GLU A 22 -11.74 6.15 1.93
C GLU A 22 -10.77 7.24 2.42
N THR A 23 -9.55 6.86 2.79
CA THR A 23 -8.52 7.81 3.24
C THR A 23 -8.11 8.75 2.12
N CYS A 24 -7.90 8.22 0.91
CA CYS A 24 -7.54 9.03 -0.25
C CYS A 24 -8.65 10.01 -0.62
N GLU A 25 -9.91 9.54 -0.63
CA GLU A 25 -11.08 10.38 -0.88
C GLU A 25 -11.20 11.52 0.14
N HIS A 26 -11.14 11.21 1.43
CA HIS A 26 -11.23 12.22 2.50
C HIS A 26 -10.06 13.23 2.46
N ARG A 27 -8.89 12.83 1.95
CA ARG A 27 -7.70 13.68 1.87
C ARG A 27 -7.58 14.42 0.53
N SER A 28 -8.52 14.22 -0.39
CA SER A 28 -8.43 14.69 -1.77
C SER A 28 -7.15 14.23 -2.48
N TRP A 29 -6.71 13.00 -2.18
CA TRP A 29 -5.62 12.34 -2.90
C TRP A 29 -6.19 11.49 -4.03
N LEU A 30 -5.55 11.51 -5.19
CA LEU A 30 -5.93 10.66 -6.30
C LEU A 30 -5.30 9.28 -6.13
N LEU A 31 -6.12 8.29 -5.82
CA LEU A 31 -5.73 6.89 -5.74
C LEU A 31 -5.66 6.30 -7.15
N HIS A 32 -4.47 5.92 -7.60
CA HIS A 32 -4.28 5.28 -8.90
C HIS A 32 -4.38 3.76 -8.84
N ALA A 33 -3.77 3.17 -7.81
CA ALA A 33 -3.79 1.73 -7.59
C ALA A 33 -3.55 1.41 -6.11
N VAL A 34 -4.21 0.36 -5.63
CA VAL A 34 -3.94 -0.26 -4.34
C VAL A 34 -3.97 -1.77 -4.51
N ASN A 35 -3.07 -2.46 -3.83
CA ASN A 35 -3.04 -3.92 -3.80
C ASN A 35 -2.55 -4.39 -2.44
N CYS A 36 -3.43 -5.01 -1.68
CA CYS A 36 -3.12 -5.58 -0.37
C CYS A 36 -2.85 -7.08 -0.50
N ARG A 37 -1.59 -7.47 -0.25
CA ARG A 37 -1.15 -8.86 -0.19
C ARG A 37 -1.28 -9.41 1.23
N SER A 38 -0.91 -10.67 1.40
CA SER A 38 -0.93 -11.35 2.70
C SER A 38 -0.02 -10.70 3.74
N ASN A 39 1.06 -10.04 3.35
CA ASN A 39 2.08 -9.54 4.29
C ASN A 39 2.55 -8.11 3.99
N HIS A 40 2.04 -7.47 2.94
CA HIS A 40 2.38 -6.09 2.58
C HIS A 40 1.28 -5.46 1.73
N ILE A 41 1.32 -4.14 1.59
CA ILE A 41 0.43 -3.36 0.74
C ILE A 41 1.25 -2.50 -0.23
N HIS A 42 0.80 -2.42 -1.47
CA HIS A 42 1.24 -1.46 -2.47
C HIS A 42 0.17 -0.39 -2.70
N LEU A 43 0.61 0.85 -2.83
CA LEU A 43 -0.24 2.01 -3.05
C LEU A 43 0.47 2.97 -4.01
N VAL A 44 -0.24 3.39 -5.05
CA VAL A 44 0.15 4.45 -5.98
C VAL A 44 -0.85 5.58 -5.84
N VAL A 45 -0.37 6.76 -5.46
CA VAL A 45 -1.24 7.88 -5.12
C VAL A 45 -0.59 9.21 -5.53
N THR A 46 -1.37 10.09 -6.14
CA THR A 46 -1.00 11.50 -6.30
C THR A 46 -1.57 12.29 -5.14
N ALA A 47 -0.69 12.87 -4.32
CA ALA A 47 -1.05 13.61 -3.11
C ALA A 47 -0.39 15.00 -3.10
N PRO A 48 -0.97 16.00 -3.80
CA PRO A 48 -0.39 17.34 -3.92
C PRO A 48 -0.14 17.99 -2.55
N GLY A 49 1.01 18.66 -2.40
CA GLY A 49 1.37 19.33 -1.15
C GLY A 49 1.59 18.41 0.06
N THR A 50 1.54 17.08 -0.13
CA THR A 50 1.68 16.10 0.96
C THR A 50 2.98 15.33 0.80
N THR A 51 3.77 15.27 1.86
CA THR A 51 5.01 14.47 1.84
C THR A 51 4.70 12.97 1.84
N PRO A 52 5.52 12.11 1.19
CA PRO A 52 5.30 10.67 1.23
C PRO A 52 5.28 10.11 2.64
N ARG A 53 6.10 10.66 3.55
CA ARG A 53 6.11 10.32 4.98
C ARG A 53 4.72 10.50 5.59
N LYS A 54 4.03 11.61 5.27
CA LYS A 54 2.68 11.87 5.77
C LYS A 54 1.64 10.91 5.19
N VAL A 55 1.69 10.64 3.88
CA VAL A 55 0.83 9.63 3.24
C VAL A 55 0.94 8.29 3.94
N ARG A 56 2.18 7.81 4.14
CA ARG A 56 2.45 6.52 4.80
C ARG A 56 1.94 6.47 6.24
N ILE A 57 2.16 7.53 7.02
CA ILE A 57 1.70 7.61 8.41
C ILE A 57 0.16 7.54 8.46
N ASP A 58 -0.51 8.31 7.61
CA ASP A 58 -1.98 8.37 7.61
C ASP A 58 -2.59 7.04 7.18
N VAL A 59 -2.12 6.47 6.07
CA VAL A 59 -2.62 5.18 5.57
C VAL A 59 -2.47 4.11 6.64
N LYS A 60 -1.30 3.99 7.29
CA LYS A 60 -1.09 3.03 8.37
C LYS A 60 -2.03 3.27 9.54
N ALA A 61 -2.16 4.52 9.99
CA ALA A 61 -2.99 4.86 11.14
C ALA A 61 -4.48 4.53 10.89
N TRP A 62 -5.03 4.94 9.74
CA TRP A 62 -6.42 4.68 9.40
C TRP A 62 -6.70 3.19 9.16
N CYS A 63 -5.80 2.47 8.48
CA CYS A 63 -5.96 1.03 8.31
C CYS A 63 -5.87 0.29 9.65
N THR A 64 -4.94 0.64 10.53
CA THR A 64 -4.87 0.07 11.89
C THR A 64 -6.16 0.31 12.66
N ARG A 65 -6.69 1.53 12.63
CA ARG A 65 -7.96 1.85 13.29
C ARG A 65 -9.08 0.95 12.78
N ARG A 66 -9.22 0.81 11.46
CA ARG A 66 -10.30 0.02 10.86
C ARG A 66 -10.12 -1.49 11.10
N LEU A 67 -8.91 -2.01 11.06
CA LEU A 67 -8.59 -3.40 11.37
C LEU A 67 -8.92 -3.74 12.83
N LYS A 68 -8.62 -2.83 13.78
CA LYS A 68 -9.03 -2.99 15.18
C LYS A 68 -10.54 -2.98 15.36
N GLU A 69 -11.26 -2.14 14.62
CA GLU A 69 -12.72 -2.06 14.67
C GLU A 69 -13.42 -3.29 14.07
N ARG A 70 -12.84 -3.90 13.03
CA ARG A 70 -13.55 -4.87 12.17
C ARG A 70 -12.95 -6.28 12.15
N SER A 71 -11.74 -6.46 12.69
CA SER A 71 -11.04 -7.75 12.75
C SER A 71 -10.63 -8.10 14.18
N ASP A 72 -9.50 -7.57 14.66
CA ASP A 72 -8.95 -7.91 15.98
C ASP A 72 -8.58 -6.63 16.77
N PRO A 73 -9.39 -6.26 17.79
CA PRO A 73 -9.10 -5.08 18.60
C PRO A 73 -7.87 -5.25 19.51
N ASN A 74 -7.46 -6.49 19.81
CA ASN A 74 -6.39 -6.78 20.76
C ASN A 74 -5.00 -6.82 20.11
N ARG A 75 -4.92 -6.95 18.78
CA ARG A 75 -3.64 -6.89 18.07
C ARG A 75 -3.01 -5.50 18.21
N GLN A 76 -1.78 -5.46 18.69
CA GLN A 76 -1.03 -4.22 18.91
C GLN A 76 -0.32 -3.75 17.64
N GLU A 77 0.38 -4.66 16.94
CA GLU A 77 1.20 -4.34 15.78
C GLU A 77 0.59 -4.90 14.49
N TRP A 78 0.18 -4.01 13.58
CA TRP A 78 -0.39 -4.36 12.26
C TRP A 78 0.59 -4.10 11.12
N TRP A 79 1.57 -3.23 11.33
CA TRP A 79 2.52 -2.80 10.31
C TRP A 79 3.90 -2.69 10.91
N ALA A 80 4.93 -3.07 10.16
CA ALA A 80 6.31 -2.71 10.51
C ALA A 80 6.44 -1.18 10.64
N GLU A 81 7.37 -0.69 11.46
CA GLU A 81 7.56 0.75 11.68
C GLU A 81 7.88 1.51 10.36
N ARG A 82 8.76 0.93 9.55
CA ARG A 82 9.21 1.50 8.27
C ARG A 82 8.39 0.99 7.08
N GLY A 83 8.71 1.47 5.90
CA GLY A 83 8.07 1.07 4.65
C GLY A 83 8.78 1.73 3.48
N SER A 84 8.86 1.05 2.34
CA SER A 84 9.48 1.60 1.14
C SER A 84 8.63 2.75 0.59
N GLN A 85 9.29 3.82 0.17
CA GLN A 85 8.66 4.99 -0.43
C GLN A 85 9.45 5.33 -1.68
N ARG A 86 8.76 5.43 -2.81
CA ARG A 86 9.37 5.85 -4.08
C ARG A 86 8.52 6.97 -4.65
N HIS A 87 9.18 8.04 -5.09
CA HIS A 87 8.53 9.09 -5.84
C HIS A 87 8.53 8.70 -7.31
N ILE A 88 7.39 8.86 -7.97
CA ILE A 88 7.23 8.67 -9.41
C ILE A 88 6.91 10.06 -9.96
N PHE A 89 7.80 10.61 -10.79
CA PHE A 89 7.72 11.98 -11.29
C PHE A 89 7.36 12.05 -12.78
N ASP A 90 7.15 10.90 -13.41
CA ASP A 90 6.96 10.74 -14.86
C ASP A 90 5.66 9.97 -15.14
N GLU A 91 4.86 10.45 -16.09
CA GLU A 91 3.52 9.91 -16.40
C GLU A 91 3.58 8.56 -17.13
N ASP A 92 4.59 8.34 -17.98
CA ASP A 92 4.80 7.03 -18.64
C ASP A 92 5.22 5.97 -17.60
N SER A 93 6.07 6.36 -16.65
CA SER A 93 6.43 5.54 -15.48
C SER A 93 5.23 5.27 -14.56
N LEU A 94 4.23 6.15 -14.52
CA LEU A 94 3.04 5.99 -13.68
C LEU A 94 2.14 4.86 -14.19
N ALA A 95 1.90 4.78 -15.50
CA ALA A 95 1.10 3.71 -16.11
C ALA A 95 1.74 2.33 -15.90
N GLU A 96 3.07 2.22 -16.05
CA GLU A 96 3.79 0.97 -15.78
C GLU A 96 3.73 0.56 -14.31
N VAL A 97 3.87 1.50 -13.38
CA VAL A 97 3.77 1.19 -11.94
C VAL A 97 2.33 0.82 -11.55
N ILE A 98 1.32 1.47 -12.12
CA ILE A 98 -0.09 1.08 -11.93
C ILE A 98 -0.31 -0.34 -12.43
N HIS A 99 0.19 -0.68 -13.62
CA HIS A 99 0.09 -2.03 -14.17
C HIS A 99 0.82 -3.05 -13.28
N TYR A 100 2.03 -2.75 -12.81
CA TYR A 100 2.78 -3.62 -11.89
C TYR A 100 2.07 -3.85 -10.55
N VAL A 101 1.48 -2.80 -9.97
CA VAL A 101 0.74 -2.88 -8.71
C VAL A 101 -0.58 -3.64 -8.90
N THR A 102 -1.23 -3.50 -10.04
CA THR A 102 -2.52 -4.15 -10.34
C THR A 102 -2.36 -5.61 -10.75
N GLU A 103 -1.37 -5.95 -11.58
CA GLU A 103 -1.20 -7.29 -12.16
C GLU A 103 -0.29 -8.22 -11.35
N GLY A 104 0.41 -7.68 -10.36
CA GLY A 104 1.16 -8.46 -9.38
C GLY A 104 2.65 -8.57 -9.68
N GLN A 105 3.42 -8.63 -8.59
CA GLN A 105 4.85 -8.88 -8.63
C GLN A 105 5.17 -10.33 -9.06
N THR A 106 4.88 -10.70 -10.30
CA THR A 106 5.65 -11.74 -10.96
C THR A 106 6.89 -11.05 -11.54
N PRO A 107 8.12 -11.50 -11.23
CA PRO A 107 9.29 -10.89 -11.83
C PRO A 107 9.18 -11.07 -13.35
N LYS A 108 9.04 -9.98 -14.11
CA LYS A 108 9.45 -10.01 -15.52
C LYS A 108 10.97 -10.06 -15.48
N HIS A 109 11.52 -11.25 -15.62
CA HIS A 109 12.92 -11.46 -15.95
C HIS A 109 13.22 -10.60 -17.17
N GLN A 110 13.87 -9.44 -16.96
CA GLN A 110 14.41 -8.64 -18.04
C GLN A 110 15.61 -9.41 -18.59
N SER A 111 15.38 -10.22 -19.63
CA SER A 111 16.46 -10.61 -20.53
C SER A 111 16.81 -9.36 -21.33
N HIS A 112 17.91 -8.71 -20.96
CA HIS A 112 18.65 -7.86 -21.89
C HIS A 112 19.12 -8.75 -23.06
N PRO A 113 18.82 -8.41 -24.33
CA PRO A 113 19.56 -9.00 -25.44
C PRO A 113 20.90 -8.27 -25.53
N ASP A 114 21.97 -8.96 -25.15
CA ASP A 114 23.33 -8.62 -25.58
C ASP A 114 23.51 -9.08 -27.04
N ALA A 115 24.01 -8.14 -27.85
CA ALA A 115 24.70 -8.28 -29.14
C ALA A 115 23.91 -8.79 -30.37
#